data_AF-A0A060REK1-F1
#
_entry.id   AF-A0A060REK1-F1
#
_cell.length_a   1.000
_cell.length_b   1.000
_cell.length_c   1.000
_cell.angle_alpha   90.00
_cell.angle_beta   90.00
_cell.angle_gamma   90.00
#
_symmetry.space_group_name_H-M   'P 1'
#
loop_
_entity.id
_entity.type
_entity.pdbx_description
1 polymer ?
#
loop_
_entity_poly.entity_id
_entity_poly.type
_entity_poly.pdbx_seq_one_letter_code
_entity_poly.pdbx_strand_id
1 'polypeptide(L)'
;MPKSDTSNVEFVFLFSVGENANSLALTLKQYQFSIPVLFDIQNSFEKVNIIPNDEKFHYFLLDKNNKIQLVGNPINNPAMWKLYKKRIAELNERS
;
A
#
# COMPACT_ATOMS: atom_id res chain seq x y z
N MET A 1 16.36 21.77 9.95
CA MET A 1 16.17 20.47 9.29
C MET A 1 14.94 20.55 8.40
N PRO A 2 14.95 20.07 7.15
CA PRO A 2 13.73 20.04 6.35
C PRO A 2 12.72 19.12 7.05
N LYS A 3 11.47 19.57 7.18
CA LYS A 3 10.39 18.82 7.80
C LYS A 3 10.26 17.47 7.08
N SER A 4 10.12 16.36 7.82
CA SER A 4 9.83 15.06 7.21
C SER A 4 8.38 15.06 6.72
N ASP A 5 8.17 15.53 5.49
CA ASP A 5 6.87 15.75 4.85
C ASP A 5 6.23 14.44 4.35
N THR A 6 6.15 13.42 5.22
CA THR A 6 5.31 12.23 4.96
C THR A 6 3.98 12.30 5.69
N SER A 7 3.60 13.48 6.19
CA SER A 7 2.39 13.68 7.00
C SER A 7 1.08 13.49 6.22
N ASN A 8 1.13 13.54 4.90
CA ASN A 8 -0.04 13.42 4.04
C ASN A 8 0.04 12.16 3.15
N VAL A 9 0.10 10.99 3.78
CA VAL A 9 0.05 9.70 3.09
C VAL A 9 -0.96 8.80 3.79
N GLU A 10 -1.89 8.28 3.03
CA GLU A 10 -2.85 7.28 3.47
C GLU A 10 -2.37 5.88 3.10
N PHE A 11 -2.75 4.90 3.91
CA PHE A 11 -2.44 3.49 3.69
C PHE A 11 -3.72 2.71 3.48
N VAL A 12 -3.69 1.79 2.53
CA VAL A 12 -4.76 0.81 2.30
C VAL A 12 -4.10 -0.54 2.06
N PHE A 13 -4.61 -1.57 2.69
CA PHE A 13 -4.20 -2.96 2.43
C PHE A 13 -5.23 -3.64 1.54
N LEU A 14 -4.76 -4.43 0.57
CA LEU A 14 -5.61 -5.28 -0.25
C LEU A 14 -5.17 -6.72 -0.03
N PHE A 15 -6.10 -7.57 0.43
CA PHE A 15 -5.84 -8.99 0.62
C PHE A 15 -6.69 -9.81 -0.35
N SER A 16 -6.03 -10.73 -1.05
CA SER A 16 -6.66 -11.83 -1.79
C SER A 16 -7.03 -12.91 -0.77
N VAL A 17 -8.31 -12.97 -0.36
CA VAL A 17 -8.74 -13.70 0.85
C VAL A 17 -9.60 -14.94 0.59
N GLY A 18 -10.29 -15.01 -0.55
CA GLY A 18 -11.24 -16.10 -0.84
C GLY A 18 -12.17 -16.40 0.34
N GLU A 19 -12.25 -17.68 0.73
CA GLU A 19 -13.09 -18.17 1.85
C GLU A 19 -12.62 -17.69 3.24
N ASN A 20 -11.37 -17.21 3.37
CA ASN A 20 -10.78 -16.75 4.64
C ASN A 20 -11.16 -15.30 5.01
N ALA A 21 -12.06 -14.66 4.27
CA ALA A 21 -12.48 -13.28 4.54
C ALA A 21 -12.98 -13.10 5.98
N ASN A 22 -13.81 -14.02 6.48
CA ASN A 22 -14.39 -13.92 7.81
C ASN A 22 -13.35 -14.05 8.94
N SER A 23 -12.42 -15.01 8.82
CA SER A 23 -11.36 -15.20 9.82
C SER A 23 -10.43 -13.99 9.85
N LEU A 24 -10.03 -13.47 8.69
CA LEU A 24 -9.21 -12.26 8.62
C LEU A 24 -9.94 -11.04 9.22
N ALA A 25 -11.23 -10.84 8.93
CA ALA A 25 -12.01 -9.76 9.53
C ALA A 25 -12.05 -9.85 11.07
N LEU A 26 -12.22 -11.05 11.62
CA LEU A 26 -12.20 -11.24 13.07
C LEU A 26 -10.83 -10.92 13.66
N THR A 27 -9.74 -11.37 13.02
CA THR A 27 -8.37 -11.04 13.42
C THR A 27 -8.14 -9.53 13.41
N LEU A 28 -8.44 -8.84 12.31
CA LEU A 28 -8.26 -7.38 12.21
C LEU A 28 -9.04 -6.62 13.29
N LYS A 29 -10.28 -7.05 13.59
CA LYS A 29 -11.08 -6.47 14.68
C LYS A 29 -10.45 -6.71 16.05
N GLN A 30 -9.97 -7.92 16.31
CA GLN A 30 -9.33 -8.28 17.59
C GLN A 30 -8.07 -7.43 17.85
N TYR A 31 -7.28 -7.17 16.81
CA TYR A 31 -6.10 -6.31 16.89
C TYR A 31 -6.41 -4.81 16.79
N GLN A 32 -7.69 -4.42 16.74
CA GLN A 32 -8.12 -3.02 16.57
C GLN A 32 -7.43 -2.33 15.38
N PHE A 33 -7.26 -3.08 14.29
CA PHE A 33 -6.56 -2.59 13.11
C PHE A 33 -7.36 -1.46 12.45
N SER A 34 -6.82 -0.25 12.48
CA SER A 34 -7.53 0.98 12.11
C SER A 34 -7.29 1.44 10.67
N ILE A 35 -6.33 0.83 9.97
CA ILE A 35 -6.03 1.16 8.58
C ILE A 35 -7.06 0.47 7.67
N PRO A 36 -7.61 1.15 6.65
CA PRO A 36 -8.54 0.53 5.71
C PRO A 36 -7.98 -0.73 5.05
N VAL A 37 -8.85 -1.75 4.94
CA VAL A 37 -8.52 -3.03 4.32
C VAL A 37 -9.59 -3.42 3.30
N LEU A 38 -9.15 -3.76 2.09
CA LEU A 38 -9.96 -4.29 1.01
C LEU A 38 -9.81 -5.81 0.94
N PHE A 39 -10.93 -6.51 0.90
CA PHE A 39 -10.98 -7.96 0.74
C PHE A 39 -11.36 -8.29 -0.70
N ASP A 40 -10.39 -8.78 -1.47
CA ASP A 40 -10.65 -9.30 -2.81
C ASP A 40 -11.05 -10.78 -2.70
N ILE A 41 -12.36 -11.01 -2.54
CA ILE A 41 -12.93 -12.35 -2.36
C ILE A 41 -12.89 -13.15 -3.66
N GLN A 42 -13.01 -12.48 -4.81
CA GLN A 42 -13.14 -13.11 -6.13
C GLN A 42 -11.82 -13.09 -6.93
N ASN A 43 -10.72 -12.67 -6.32
CA ASN A 43 -9.43 -12.44 -6.98
C ASN A 43 -9.57 -11.52 -8.20
N SER A 44 -10.49 -10.56 -8.12
CA SER A 44 -10.83 -9.61 -9.19
C SER A 44 -9.68 -8.65 -9.49
N PHE A 45 -8.90 -8.28 -8.48
CA PHE A 45 -7.77 -7.37 -8.61
C PHE A 45 -6.64 -8.01 -9.43
N GLU A 46 -6.27 -9.24 -9.12
CA GLU A 46 -5.23 -9.98 -9.86
C GLU A 46 -5.68 -10.34 -11.28
N LYS A 47 -6.97 -10.60 -11.50
CA LYS A 47 -7.49 -10.92 -12.85
C LYS A 47 -7.33 -9.79 -13.86
N VAL A 48 -7.36 -8.53 -13.40
CA VAL A 48 -7.28 -7.35 -14.29
C VAL A 48 -5.90 -6.69 -14.27
N ASN A 49 -4.97 -7.14 -13.41
CA ASN A 49 -3.64 -6.59 -13.28
C ASN A 49 -2.57 -7.68 -13.39
N ILE A 50 -1.51 -7.44 -14.17
CA ILE A 50 -0.35 -8.33 -14.20
C ILE A 50 0.53 -8.00 -12.99
N ILE A 51 0.32 -8.72 -11.89
CA ILE A 51 1.12 -8.58 -10.65
C ILE A 51 2.18 -9.69 -10.60
N PRO A 52 3.47 -9.36 -10.42
CA PRO A 52 4.51 -10.37 -10.23
C PRO A 52 4.26 -11.21 -8.97
N ASN A 53 4.59 -12.49 -8.99
CA ASN A 53 4.49 -13.35 -7.79
C ASN A 53 5.49 -12.96 -6.68
N ASP A 54 6.54 -12.23 -7.01
CA ASP A 54 7.54 -11.77 -6.04
C ASP A 54 6.96 -10.62 -5.20
N GLU A 55 6.75 -10.91 -3.91
CA GLU A 55 6.11 -10.03 -2.91
C GLU A 55 6.79 -8.66 -2.80
N LYS A 56 8.07 -8.54 -3.19
CA LYS A 56 8.76 -7.25 -3.17
C LYS A 56 8.09 -6.23 -4.09
N PHE A 57 7.28 -6.65 -5.06
CA PHE A 57 6.57 -5.78 -5.99
C PHE A 57 5.11 -5.51 -5.57
N HIS A 58 4.66 -5.97 -4.41
CA HIS A 58 3.26 -5.81 -3.95
C HIS A 58 3.01 -4.50 -3.18
N TYR A 59 3.90 -3.53 -3.33
CA TYR A 59 3.85 -2.24 -2.63
C TYR A 59 3.82 -1.13 -3.66
N PHE A 60 2.79 -0.29 -3.60
CA PHE A 60 2.56 0.78 -4.57
C PHE A 60 2.46 2.11 -3.85
N LEU A 61 3.20 3.11 -4.32
CA LEU A 61 2.93 4.51 -3.99
C LEU A 61 2.06 5.10 -5.09
N LEU A 62 0.90 5.64 -4.73
CA LEU A 62 -0.02 6.29 -5.66
C LEU A 62 0.01 7.81 -5.46
N ASP A 63 -0.30 8.57 -6.50
CA ASP A 63 -0.66 9.99 -6.37
C ASP A 63 -2.17 10.18 -6.14
N LYS A 64 -2.60 11.44 -5.98
CA LYS A 64 -4.02 11.81 -5.79
C LYS A 64 -4.95 11.44 -6.96
N ASN A 65 -4.40 11.07 -8.12
CA ASN A 65 -5.14 10.62 -9.29
C ASN A 65 -5.07 9.08 -9.47
N ASN A 66 -4.69 8.35 -8.42
CA ASN A 66 -4.49 6.90 -8.40
C ASN A 66 -3.44 6.41 -9.43
N LYS A 67 -2.46 7.25 -9.79
CA LYS A 67 -1.36 6.85 -10.68
C LYS A 67 -0.19 6.33 -9.87
N ILE A 68 0.32 5.16 -10.26
CA ILE A 68 1.50 4.54 -9.65
C ILE A 68 2.72 5.43 -9.87
N GLN A 69 3.35 5.80 -8.76
CA GLN A 69 4.57 6.62 -8.71
C GLN A 69 5.80 5.77 -8.41
N LEU A 70 5.65 4.76 -7.56
CA LEU A 70 6.71 3.80 -7.21
C LEU A 70 6.10 2.41 -7.00
N VAL A 71 6.91 1.39 -7.29
CA VAL A 71 6.64 -0.01 -6.96
C VAL A 71 7.84 -0.58 -6.21
N GLY A 72 7.63 -1.24 -5.08
CA GLY A 72 8.71 -1.90 -4.34
C GLY A 72 8.56 -1.83 -2.82
N ASN A 73 8.87 -2.92 -2.12
CA ASN A 73 8.79 -3.02 -0.67
C ASN A 73 9.72 -2.01 0.04
N PRO A 74 9.19 -1.03 0.79
CA PRO A 74 10.01 -0.06 1.51
C PRO A 74 10.45 -0.51 2.92
N ILE A 75 9.87 -1.57 3.49
CA ILE A 75 9.99 -1.92 4.92
C ILE A 75 11.41 -2.35 5.29
N ASN A 76 11.99 -3.27 4.51
CA ASN A 76 13.34 -3.81 4.74
C ASN A 76 14.35 -3.33 3.69
N ASN A 77 14.05 -2.22 3.00
CA ASN A 77 14.89 -1.69 1.93
C ASN A 77 15.14 -0.19 2.14
N PRO A 78 16.24 0.20 2.82
CA PRO A 78 16.54 1.60 3.13
C PRO A 78 16.66 2.48 1.87
N ALA A 79 17.18 1.94 0.77
CA ALA A 79 17.26 2.66 -0.50
C ALA A 79 15.87 2.96 -1.06
N MET A 80 14.97 1.97 -1.04
CA MET A 80 13.58 2.16 -1.44
C MET A 80 12.86 3.13 -0.52
N TRP A 81 13.06 3.05 0.79
CA TRP A 81 12.46 4.00 1.73
C TRP A 81 12.90 5.45 1.49
N LYS A 82 14.17 5.66 1.10
CA LYS A 82 14.66 6.98 0.69
C LYS A 82 13.93 7.50 -0.55
N LEU A 83 13.66 6.64 -1.54
CA LEU A 83 12.90 6.99 -2.73
C LEU A 83 11.44 7.35 -2.39
N TYR A 84 10.78 6.56 -1.54
CA TYR A 84 9.42 6.85 -1.07
C TYR A 84 9.34 8.23 -0.43
N LYS A 85 10.19 8.52 0.57
CA LYS A 85 10.19 9.82 1.26
C LYS A 85 10.39 11.00 0.30
N LYS A 86 11.32 10.86 -0.65
CA LYS A 86 11.55 11.90 -1.67
C LYS A 86 10.31 12.11 -2.52
N ARG A 87 9.72 11.03 -3.04
CA ARG A 87 8.56 11.12 -3.93
C ARG A 87 7.32 11.66 -3.23
N ILE A 88 7.08 11.27 -1.98
CA ILE A 88 5.98 11.77 -1.15
C ILE A 88 6.10 13.29 -0.95
N ALA A 89 7.27 13.78 -0.56
CA ALA A 89 7.49 15.23 -0.39
C ALA A 89 7.21 16.00 -1.70
N GLU A 90 7.71 15.51 -2.85
CA GLU A 90 7.45 16.12 -4.15
C GLU A 90 5.96 16.12 -4.55
N LEU A 91 5.18 15.12 -4.14
CA LEU A 91 3.74 15.05 -4.41
C LEU A 91 2.97 16.02 -3.52
N ASN A 92 3.35 16.14 -2.25
CA ASN A 92 2.72 17.06 -1.30
C ASN A 92 2.92 18.52 -1.69
N GLU A 93 4.10 18.89 -2.19
CA GLU A 93 4.40 20.25 -2.66
C GLU A 93 3.58 20.67 -3.89
N ARG A 94 3.05 19.71 -4.67
CA ARG A 94 2.29 19.94 -5.91
C ARG A 94 0.78 19.85 -5.74
N SER A 95 0.31 19.56 -4.52
CA SER A 95 -1.07 19.16 -4.26
C SER A 95 -2.03 20.31 -4.05
#